data_AF-A0A6A3IM01-F1
#
_entry.id   AF-A0A6A3IM01-F1
#
_cell.length_a   1.000
_cell.length_b   1.000
_cell.length_c   1.000
_cell.angle_alpha   90.00
_cell.angle_beta   90.00
_cell.angle_gamma   90.00
#
_symmetry.space_group_name_H-M   'P 1'
#
loop_
_entity.id
_entity.type
_entity.pdbx_description
1 polymer ?
#
loop_
_entity_poly.entity_id
_entity_poly.type
_entity_poly.pdbx_seq_one_letter_code
_entity_poly.pdbx_strand_id
1 'polypeptide(L)' 'MTDHTGQTTPEESVAGLTKIIAGATPADSGKFFHFNGSNLPW' A
#
# COMPACT_ATOMS: atom_id res chain seq x y z
N MET A 1 -12.69 -2.97 -23.20
CA MET A 1 -11.77 -1.82 -23.24
C MET A 1 -11.47 -1.47 -21.80
N THR A 2 -10.43 -2.06 -21.21
CA THR A 2 -9.90 -1.59 -19.92
C THR A 2 -8.75 -0.68 -20.27
N ASP A 3 -8.98 0.63 -20.38
CA ASP A 3 -7.96 1.63 -20.74
C ASP A 3 -6.79 1.74 -19.73
N HIS A 4 -6.67 0.79 -18.79
CA HIS A 4 -5.66 0.80 -17.72
C HIS A 4 -5.58 2.16 -17.00
N THR A 5 -6.69 2.91 -16.92
CA THR A 5 -6.78 4.22 -16.25
C THR A 5 -6.90 4.07 -14.73
N GLY A 6 -6.20 3.10 -14.15
CA GLY A 6 -6.01 3.08 -12.71
C GLY A 6 -5.33 4.38 -12.30
N GLN A 7 -5.78 5.02 -11.22
CA GLN A 7 -5.19 6.27 -10.72
C GLN A 7 -3.77 6.09 -10.14
N THR A 8 -3.16 4.91 -10.31
CA THR A 8 -1.88 4.53 -9.71
C THR A 8 -1.17 3.59 -10.67
N THR A 9 0.11 3.87 -10.90
CA THR A 9 0.98 2.97 -11.66
C THR A 9 1.45 1.81 -10.79
N PRO A 10 1.83 0.67 -11.40
CA PRO A 10 2.42 -0.44 -10.66
C PRO A 10 3.67 -0.02 -9.86
N GLU A 11 4.51 0.85 -10.41
CA GLU A 11 5.71 1.36 -9.73
C GLU A 11 5.36 2.14 -8.45
N GLU A 12 4.36 3.03 -8.51
CA GLU A 12 3.90 3.79 -7.34
C GLU A 12 3.33 2.89 -6.25
N SER A 13 2.55 1.88 -6.65
CA SER A 13 1.98 0.90 -5.72
C SER A 13 3.08 0.10 -4.99
N VAL A 14 4.06 -0.42 -5.75
CA VAL A 14 5.15 -1.23 -5.18
C VAL A 14 6.09 -0.38 -4.32
N ALA A 15 6.40 0.84 -4.73
CA ALA A 15 7.21 1.76 -3.92
C ALA A 15 6.53 2.09 -2.58
N GLY A 16 5.21 2.28 -2.59
CA GLY A 16 4.43 2.50 -1.37
C GLY A 16 4.43 1.29 -0.43
N LEU A 17 4.15 0.10 -0.97
CA LEU A 17 4.14 -1.14 -0.19
C LEU A 17 5.51 -1.46 0.42
N THR A 18 6.58 -1.36 -0.37
CA THR A 18 7.95 -1.64 0.13
C THR A 18 8.36 -0.69 1.24
N LYS A 19 7.95 0.59 1.18
CA LYS A 19 8.17 1.57 2.24
C LYS A 19 7.45 1.19 3.54
N ILE A 20 6.19 0.73 3.45
CA ILE A 20 5.41 0.29 4.62
C ILE A 20 6.06 -0.94 5.24
N ILE A 21 6.43 -1.94 4.44
CA ILE A 21 7.07 -3.17 4.92
C ILE A 21 8.41 -2.86 5.58
N ALA A 22 9.22 -1.97 4.99
CA ALA A 22 10.52 -1.59 5.54
C ALA A 22 10.42 -0.88 6.91
N GLY A 23 9.31 -0.17 7.17
CA GLY A 23 9.05 0.51 8.44
C GLY A 23 8.15 -0.28 9.41
N ALA A 24 7.67 -1.46 9.02
CA ALA A 24 6.72 -2.21 9.81
C ALA A 24 7.35 -2.78 11.08
N THR A 25 6.66 -2.61 12.21
CA THR A 25 7.07 -3.15 13.51
C THR A 25 6.12 -4.26 13.95
N PRO A 26 6.47 -5.06 14.98
CA PRO A 26 5.54 -6.04 15.54
C PRO A 26 4.20 -5.42 16.01
N ALA A 27 4.19 -4.13 16.39
CA ALA A 27 2.98 -3.41 16.78
C ALA A 27 2.05 -3.07 15.59
N ASP A 28 2.52 -3.24 14.37
CA ASP A 28 1.75 -3.05 13.13
C ASP A 28 1.12 -4.35 12.62
N SER A 29 1.43 -5.47 13.27
CA SER A 29 0.84 -6.77 12.94
C SER A 29 -0.68 -6.76 13.15
N GLY A 30 -1.42 -7.19 12.14
CA GLY A 30 -2.90 -7.24 12.16
C GLY A 30 -3.60 -5.94 11.76
N LYS A 31 -2.85 -4.89 11.41
CA LYS A 31 -3.38 -3.66 10.81
C LYS A 31 -3.55 -3.83 9.30
N PHE A 32 -4.55 -3.18 8.73
CA PHE A 32 -4.78 -3.18 7.29
C PHE A 32 -4.25 -1.87 6.69
N PHE A 33 -3.21 -1.94 5.88
CA PHE A 33 -2.60 -0.75 5.29
C PHE A 33 -2.90 -0.64 3.80
N HIS A 34 -3.28 0.55 3.37
CA HIS A 34 -3.27 0.95 1.98
C HIS A 34 -1.83 1.24 1.52
N PHE A 35 -1.52 1.07 0.23
CA PHE A 35 -0.15 1.25 -0.30
C PHE A 35 0.41 2.67 -0.12
N ASN A 36 -0.44 3.68 0.09
CA ASN A 36 -0.02 5.04 0.42
C ASN A 36 0.40 5.22 1.90
N GLY A 37 0.28 4.17 2.73
CA GLY A 37 0.59 4.17 4.16
C GLY A 37 -0.59 4.46 5.08
N SER A 38 -1.80 4.69 4.55
CA SER A 38 -3.00 4.87 5.38
C SER A 38 -3.44 3.55 6.03
N ASN A 39 -3.71 3.58 7.33
CA ASN A 39 -4.36 2.46 8.01
C ASN A 39 -5.87 2.49 7.71
N LEU A 40 -6.38 1.41 7.16
CA LEU A 40 -7.78 1.22 6.79
C LEU A 40 -8.52 0.44 7.89
N PRO A 41 -9.82 0.71 8.09
CA PRO A 41 -10.67 -0.19 8.84
C PRO A 41 -10.83 -1.52 8.10
N TRP A 42 -11.02 -2.60 8.87
CA TRP A 42 -11.52 -3.87 8.36
C TRP A 42 -12.98 -3.73 7.91
#